data_AF-A0A7X8T1K0-F1
#
_entry.id   AF-A0A7X8T1K0-F1
#
_cell.length_a   1.000
_cell.length_b   1.000
_cell.length_c   1.000
_cell.angle_alpha   90.00
_cell.angle_beta   90.00
_cell.angle_gamma   90.00
#
_symmetry.space_group_name_H-M   'P 1'
#
loop_
_entity.id
_entity.type
_entity.pdbx_description
1 polymer ?
#
loop_
_entity_poly.entity_id
_entity_poly.type
_entity_poly.pdbx_seq_one_letter_code
_entity_poly.pdbx_strand_id
1 'polypeptide(L)'
;MLKQTLSITRNNLAFYAMFIGCSAGIAIFDQYSGKSTTGGVILFLTCLLSMNVQNSVLRNLNFTAAAKVAKLPTGGYVFRTLALSLLTLCLMAIPVIFLVGASNIDRAYLGLLAVLIFLVALTIVFSLLGTWLPARIHGTNAGIGDALRRGVARFPSTVLLVFLGLALPLVAGIILMLIASTLSGTDPLASGHVNIPLVASSLISNALQALGWTYISVLLTRRYMEAEHIAPASQELMKVFT
;
A
#
# COMPACT_ATOMS: atom_id res chain seq x y z
N MET A 1 16.51 1.51 -0.10
CA MET A 1 15.04 1.63 -0.20
C MET A 1 14.49 2.70 0.74
N LEU A 2 14.69 2.59 2.06
CA LEU A 2 14.10 3.52 3.05
C LEU A 2 14.46 5.00 2.85
N LYS A 3 15.74 5.32 2.60
CA LYS A 3 16.18 6.70 2.27
C LYS A 3 15.43 7.28 1.06
N GLN A 4 15.19 6.45 0.03
CA GLN A 4 14.47 6.87 -1.16
C GLN A 4 12.97 7.04 -0.88
N THR A 5 12.36 6.14 -0.11
CA THR A 5 10.98 6.29 0.39
C THR A 5 10.81 7.63 1.09
N LEU A 6 11.65 7.94 2.07
CA LEU A 6 11.60 9.21 2.80
C LEU A 6 11.83 10.42 1.90
N SER A 7 12.78 10.33 0.96
CA SER A 7 13.01 11.40 -0.01
C SER A 7 11.81 11.64 -0.92
N ILE A 8 11.14 10.59 -1.39
CA ILE A 8 9.94 10.70 -2.23
C ILE A 8 8.80 11.31 -1.41
N THR A 9 8.59 10.87 -0.18
CA THR A 9 7.56 11.43 0.69
C THR A 9 7.81 12.91 0.96
N ARG A 10 9.04 13.29 1.33
CA ARG A 10 9.42 14.68 1.61
C ARG A 10 9.25 15.59 0.38
N ASN A 11 9.63 15.11 -0.81
CA ASN A 11 9.53 15.91 -2.02
C ASN A 11 8.10 16.01 -2.57
N ASN A 12 7.13 15.29 -1.99
CA ASN A 12 5.74 15.25 -2.46
C ASN A 12 4.73 15.42 -1.30
N LEU A 13 5.10 16.13 -0.23
CA LEU A 13 4.29 16.25 1.01
C LEU A 13 2.85 16.66 0.77
N ALA A 14 2.59 17.58 -0.17
CA ALA A 14 1.24 18.03 -0.50
C ALA A 14 0.33 16.88 -0.97
N PHE A 15 0.87 15.95 -1.78
CA PHE A 15 0.12 14.78 -2.23
C PHE A 15 -0.18 13.81 -1.08
N TYR A 16 0.78 13.62 -0.17
CA TYR A 16 0.57 12.77 1.02
C TYR A 16 -0.45 13.38 1.97
N ALA A 17 -0.37 14.69 2.23
CA ALA A 17 -1.35 15.38 3.07
C ALA A 17 -2.77 15.24 2.52
N MET A 18 -2.94 15.40 1.20
CA MET A 18 -4.21 15.18 0.52
C MET A 18 -4.67 13.71 0.64
N PHE A 19 -3.78 12.75 0.35
CA PHE A 19 -4.08 11.32 0.44
C PHE A 19 -4.52 10.91 1.86
N ILE A 20 -3.78 11.34 2.89
CA ILE A 20 -4.06 11.04 4.29
C ILE A 20 -5.36 11.71 4.72
N GLY A 21 -5.56 12.99 4.38
CA GLY A 21 -6.78 13.72 4.69
C GLY A 21 -8.02 13.10 4.05
N CYS A 22 -7.96 12.73 2.77
CA CYS A 22 -9.03 12.01 2.10
C CYS A 22 -9.27 10.64 2.76
N SER A 23 -8.22 9.86 3.03
CA SER A 23 -8.37 8.52 3.62
C SER A 23 -9.03 8.56 5.01
N ALA A 24 -8.61 9.51 5.86
CA ALA A 24 -9.23 9.70 7.17
C ALA A 24 -10.65 10.27 7.05
N GLY A 25 -10.88 11.20 6.12
CA GLY A 25 -12.21 11.78 5.88
C GLY A 25 -13.23 10.74 5.39
N ILE A 26 -12.83 9.80 4.54
CA ILE A 26 -13.71 8.71 4.09
C ILE A 26 -14.08 7.80 5.28
N ALA A 27 -13.12 7.48 6.16
CA ALA A 27 -13.41 6.66 7.35
C ALA A 27 -14.44 7.34 8.29
N ILE A 28 -14.35 8.66 8.47
CA ILE A 28 -15.33 9.45 9.23
C ILE A 28 -16.69 9.45 8.51
N PHE A 29 -16.68 9.59 7.18
CA PHE A 29 -17.90 9.62 6.38
C PHE A 29 -18.67 8.29 6.41
N ASP A 30 -18.00 7.14 6.40
CA ASP A 30 -18.69 5.85 6.54
C ASP A 30 -19.40 5.72 7.88
N GLN A 31 -18.76 6.16 8.96
CA GLN A 31 -19.38 6.15 10.28
C GLN A 31 -20.61 7.04 10.33
N TYR A 32 -20.52 8.23 9.74
CA TYR A 32 -21.65 9.14 9.66
C TYR A 32 -22.79 8.61 8.77
N SER A 33 -22.46 8.00 7.63
CA SER A 33 -23.44 7.52 6.66
C SER A 33 -24.04 6.15 6.99
N GLY A 34 -23.44 5.40 7.90
CA GLY A 34 -23.80 4.02 8.23
C GLY A 34 -23.60 3.04 7.08
N LYS A 35 -22.93 3.44 5.99
CA LYS A 35 -22.69 2.63 4.79
C LYS A 35 -21.21 2.27 4.68
N SER A 36 -20.92 1.01 4.38
CA SER A 36 -19.55 0.55 4.14
C SER A 36 -19.22 0.62 2.64
N THR A 37 -18.86 1.80 2.16
CA THR A 37 -18.49 2.04 0.74
C THR A 37 -16.99 2.33 0.56
N THR A 38 -16.21 2.27 1.63
CA THR A 38 -14.79 2.68 1.73
C THR A 38 -13.82 1.88 0.89
N GLY A 39 -14.01 0.55 0.84
CA GLY A 39 -12.95 -0.37 0.43
C GLY A 39 -12.44 -0.10 -0.98
N GLY A 40 -13.37 0.13 -1.92
CA GLY A 40 -13.04 0.47 -3.30
C GLY A 40 -12.32 1.81 -3.44
N VAL A 41 -12.74 2.82 -2.67
CA VAL A 41 -12.13 4.16 -2.70
C VAL A 41 -10.71 4.13 -2.14
N ILE A 42 -10.50 3.47 -0.99
CA ILE A 42 -9.17 3.31 -0.40
C ILE A 42 -8.24 2.54 -1.34
N LEU A 43 -8.73 1.45 -1.96
CA LEU A 43 -7.97 0.70 -2.95
C LEU A 43 -7.57 1.60 -4.13
N PHE A 44 -8.50 2.39 -4.65
CA PHE A 44 -8.24 3.31 -5.76
C PHE A 44 -7.22 4.39 -5.37
N LEU A 45 -7.37 5.03 -4.21
CA LEU A 45 -6.40 6.01 -3.71
C LEU A 45 -5.00 5.38 -3.54
N THR A 46 -4.93 4.18 -2.96
CA THR A 46 -3.67 3.46 -2.73
C THR A 46 -3.01 3.08 -4.06
N CYS A 47 -3.82 2.71 -5.04
CA CYS A 47 -3.38 2.46 -6.41
C CYS A 47 -2.79 3.72 -7.05
N LEU A 48 -3.44 4.88 -6.90
CA LEU A 48 -2.93 6.16 -7.39
C LEU A 48 -1.62 6.56 -6.70
N LEU A 49 -1.54 6.43 -5.38
CA LEU A 49 -0.30 6.68 -4.62
C LEU A 49 0.82 5.79 -5.15
N SER A 50 0.57 4.48 -5.22
CA SER A 50 1.56 3.50 -5.68
C SER A 50 2.02 3.78 -7.11
N MET A 51 1.10 4.09 -8.03
CA MET A 51 1.43 4.42 -9.42
C MET A 51 2.33 5.66 -9.52
N ASN A 52 2.02 6.72 -8.75
CA ASN A 52 2.84 7.93 -8.72
C ASN A 52 4.23 7.68 -8.13
N VAL A 53 4.32 6.91 -7.04
CA VAL A 53 5.60 6.49 -6.45
C VAL A 53 6.42 5.69 -7.46
N GLN A 54 5.83 4.70 -8.11
CA GLN A 54 6.54 3.85 -9.06
C GLN A 54 7.02 4.65 -10.27
N ASN A 55 6.18 5.56 -10.81
CA ASN A 55 6.56 6.45 -11.90
C ASN A 55 7.69 7.42 -11.49
N SER A 56 7.62 7.98 -10.28
CA SER A 56 8.66 8.82 -9.70
C SER A 56 9.99 8.10 -9.56
N VAL A 57 9.98 6.84 -9.11
CA VAL A 57 11.20 6.02 -8.98
C VAL A 57 11.78 5.68 -10.35
N LEU A 58 10.94 5.29 -11.32
CA LEU A 58 11.38 4.96 -12.69
C LEU A 58 12.04 6.15 -13.37
N ARG A 59 11.47 7.35 -13.20
CA ARG A 59 11.93 8.58 -13.87
C ARG A 59 12.90 9.40 -13.04
N ASN A 60 13.10 9.06 -11.78
CA ASN A 60 13.91 9.81 -10.83
C ASN A 60 13.46 11.28 -10.66
N LEU A 61 12.15 11.54 -10.65
CA LEU A 61 11.51 12.87 -10.60
C LEU A 61 10.44 12.94 -9.49
N ASN A 62 10.02 14.14 -9.08
CA ASN A 62 8.83 14.30 -8.22
C ASN A 62 7.53 13.98 -8.98
N PHE A 63 6.38 13.84 -8.29
CA PHE A 63 5.13 13.39 -8.90
C PHE A 63 4.66 14.34 -10.00
N THR A 64 4.73 15.65 -9.77
CA THR A 64 4.29 16.66 -10.72
C THR A 64 5.13 16.65 -12.00
N ALA A 65 6.45 16.59 -11.87
CA ALA A 65 7.36 16.51 -13.02
C ALA A 65 7.22 15.17 -13.75
N ALA A 66 7.14 14.06 -13.01
CA ALA A 66 6.98 12.74 -13.57
C ALA A 66 5.65 12.60 -14.35
N ALA A 67 4.57 13.25 -13.90
CA ALA A 67 3.28 13.26 -14.59
C ALA A 67 3.32 14.06 -15.91
N LYS A 68 4.13 15.11 -16.00
CA LYS A 68 4.29 15.93 -17.23
C LYS A 68 5.05 15.20 -18.34
N VAL A 69 6.02 14.34 -17.98
CA VAL A 69 6.91 13.67 -18.96
C VAL A 69 6.17 12.64 -19.82
N ALA A 70 5.17 11.96 -19.28
CA ALA A 70 4.38 11.00 -20.05
C ALA A 70 3.12 10.59 -19.29
N LYS A 71 2.04 10.37 -20.05
CA LYS A 71 0.73 9.97 -19.56
C LYS A 71 0.81 8.64 -18.80
N LEU A 72 0.27 8.63 -17.58
CA LEU A 72 0.20 7.41 -16.76
C LEU A 72 -0.84 6.44 -17.33
N PRO A 73 -0.54 5.13 -17.43
CA PRO A 73 -1.47 4.13 -17.95
C PRO A 73 -2.50 3.72 -16.88
N THR A 74 -3.27 4.67 -16.34
CA THR A 74 -4.13 4.51 -15.16
C THR A 74 -5.06 3.31 -15.26
N GLY A 75 -5.80 3.14 -16.36
CA GLY A 75 -6.76 2.04 -16.50
C GLY A 75 -6.09 0.66 -16.45
N GLY A 76 -5.01 0.48 -17.22
CA GLY A 76 -4.27 -0.79 -17.24
C GLY A 76 -3.54 -1.07 -15.92
N TYR A 77 -3.07 -0.03 -15.24
CA TYR A 77 -2.44 -0.16 -13.93
C TYR A 77 -3.47 -0.56 -12.85
N VAL A 78 -4.61 0.13 -12.80
CA VAL A 78 -5.72 -0.20 -11.87
C VAL A 78 -6.22 -1.62 -12.10
N PHE A 79 -6.39 -2.04 -13.37
CA PHE A 79 -6.79 -3.41 -13.69
C PHE A 79 -5.80 -4.45 -13.15
N ARG A 80 -4.48 -4.23 -13.30
CA ARG A 80 -3.47 -5.14 -12.74
C ARG A 80 -3.48 -5.17 -11.22
N THR A 81 -3.64 -4.01 -10.59
CA THR A 81 -3.79 -3.92 -9.13
C THR A 81 -5.02 -4.71 -8.67
N LEU A 82 -6.16 -4.56 -9.34
CA LEU A 82 -7.38 -5.33 -9.06
C LEU A 82 -7.15 -6.83 -9.24
N ALA A 83 -6.49 -7.25 -10.30
CA ALA A 83 -6.17 -8.66 -10.54
C ALA A 83 -5.27 -9.24 -9.42
N LEU A 84 -4.25 -8.50 -8.97
CA LEU A 84 -3.41 -8.91 -7.83
C LEU A 84 -4.19 -8.94 -6.51
N SER A 85 -5.09 -7.99 -6.28
CA SER A 85 -5.96 -7.98 -5.10
C SER A 85 -6.93 -9.16 -5.12
N LEU A 86 -7.56 -9.47 -6.26
CA LEU A 86 -8.44 -10.63 -6.41
C LEU A 86 -7.68 -11.93 -6.20
N LEU A 87 -6.47 -12.07 -6.78
CA LEU A 87 -5.62 -13.23 -6.55
C LEU A 87 -5.28 -13.40 -5.06
N THR A 88 -5.00 -12.29 -4.36
CA THR A 88 -4.77 -12.31 -2.92
C THR A 88 -5.99 -12.82 -2.16
N LEU A 89 -7.19 -12.35 -2.51
CA LEU A 89 -8.44 -12.81 -1.89
C LEU A 89 -8.69 -14.30 -2.17
N CYS A 90 -8.43 -14.78 -3.39
CA CYS A 90 -8.53 -16.19 -3.74
C CYS A 90 -7.58 -17.07 -2.90
N LEU A 91 -6.32 -16.64 -2.73
CA LEU A 91 -5.34 -17.36 -1.90
C LEU A 91 -5.72 -17.35 -0.42
N MET A 92 -6.24 -16.24 0.08
CA MET A 92 -6.73 -16.11 1.46
C MET A 92 -7.99 -16.95 1.71
N ALA A 93 -8.89 -17.07 0.73
CA ALA A 93 -10.17 -17.75 0.90
C ALA A 93 -10.00 -19.22 1.31
N ILE A 94 -8.98 -19.90 0.77
CA ILE A 94 -8.71 -21.32 1.05
C ILE A 94 -8.59 -21.58 2.57
N PRO A 95 -7.58 -21.05 3.28
CA PRO A 95 -7.45 -21.27 4.71
C PRO A 95 -8.62 -20.69 5.52
N VAL A 96 -9.21 -19.57 5.10
CA VAL A 96 -10.35 -18.97 5.81
C VAL A 96 -11.58 -19.88 5.79
N ILE A 97 -11.89 -20.52 4.66
CA ILE A 97 -13.00 -21.48 4.56
C ILE A 97 -12.77 -22.68 5.52
N PHE A 98 -11.54 -23.20 5.58
CA PHE A 98 -11.21 -24.27 6.53
C PHE A 98 -11.38 -23.84 7.98
N LEU A 99 -11.00 -22.60 8.31
CA LEU A 99 -11.10 -22.06 9.67
C LEU A 99 -12.55 -21.78 10.09
N VAL A 100 -13.39 -21.27 9.18
CA VAL A 100 -14.82 -21.06 9.45
C VAL A 100 -15.54 -22.40 9.68
N GLY A 101 -15.10 -23.47 9.02
CA GLY A 101 -15.63 -24.82 9.25
C GLY A 101 -15.24 -25.43 10.60
N ALA A 102 -14.29 -24.86 11.33
CA ALA A 102 -13.90 -25.33 12.65
C ALA A 102 -14.83 -24.74 13.73
N SER A 103 -15.59 -25.60 14.40
CA SER A 103 -16.75 -25.23 15.23
C SER A 103 -16.47 -24.47 16.54
N ASN A 104 -15.21 -24.10 16.84
CA ASN A 104 -14.80 -23.60 18.17
C ASN A 104 -13.95 -22.33 18.14
N ILE A 105 -13.93 -21.58 17.04
CA ILE A 105 -13.10 -20.36 16.93
C ILE A 105 -13.91 -19.13 17.30
N ASP A 106 -13.42 -18.35 18.29
CA ASP A 106 -13.99 -17.05 18.64
C ASP A 106 -13.94 -16.07 17.46
N ARG A 107 -14.98 -15.21 17.32
CA ARG A 107 -15.10 -14.29 16.17
C ARG A 107 -13.96 -13.27 16.12
N ALA A 108 -13.49 -12.76 17.26
CA ALA A 108 -12.39 -11.81 17.30
C ALA A 108 -11.08 -12.49 16.90
N TYR A 109 -10.87 -13.72 17.38
CA TYR A 109 -9.71 -14.53 16.98
C TYR A 109 -9.72 -14.86 15.48
N LEU A 110 -10.89 -15.22 14.93
CA LEU A 110 -11.06 -15.46 13.49
C LEU A 110 -10.72 -14.21 12.68
N GLY A 111 -11.14 -13.03 13.14
CA GLY A 111 -10.82 -11.75 12.49
C GLY A 111 -9.32 -11.46 12.47
N LEU A 112 -8.62 -11.63 13.60
CA LEU A 112 -7.16 -11.48 13.68
C LEU A 112 -6.44 -12.46 12.75
N LEU A 113 -6.87 -13.72 12.74
CA LEU A 113 -6.28 -14.75 11.88
C LEU A 113 -6.53 -14.44 10.40
N ALA A 114 -7.72 -13.95 10.04
CA ALA A 114 -8.03 -13.52 8.68
C ALA A 114 -7.13 -12.36 8.22
N VAL A 115 -6.85 -11.37 9.09
CA VAL A 115 -5.90 -10.27 8.79
C VAL A 115 -4.49 -10.82 8.58
N LEU A 116 -4.04 -11.75 9.41
CA LEU A 116 -2.72 -12.37 9.27
C LEU A 116 -2.60 -13.18 7.97
N ILE A 117 -3.62 -13.98 7.64
CA ILE A 117 -3.66 -14.74 6.38
C ILE A 117 -3.66 -13.80 5.18
N PHE A 118 -4.46 -12.73 5.23
CA PHE A 118 -4.48 -11.72 4.19
C PHE A 118 -3.10 -11.09 3.99
N LEU A 119 -2.43 -10.71 5.08
CA LEU A 119 -1.08 -10.14 5.06
C LEU A 119 -0.07 -11.08 4.41
N VAL A 120 -0.11 -12.37 4.77
CA VAL A 120 0.77 -13.41 4.19
C VAL A 120 0.46 -13.61 2.70
N ALA A 121 -0.81 -13.79 2.33
CA ALA A 121 -1.23 -13.97 0.95
C ALA A 121 -0.82 -12.77 0.08
N LEU A 122 -1.07 -11.54 0.58
CA LEU A 122 -0.72 -10.31 -0.11
C LEU A 122 0.80 -10.19 -0.30
N THR A 123 1.57 -10.54 0.73
CA THR A 123 3.03 -10.55 0.67
C THR A 123 3.53 -11.52 -0.39
N ILE A 124 2.99 -12.73 -0.44
CA ILE A 124 3.37 -13.75 -1.45
C ILE A 124 3.06 -13.22 -2.85
N VAL A 125 1.83 -12.71 -3.08
CA VAL A 125 1.40 -12.18 -4.38
C VAL A 125 2.28 -11.02 -4.82
N PHE A 126 2.54 -10.05 -3.95
CA PHE A 126 3.36 -8.89 -4.29
C PHE A 126 4.83 -9.26 -4.51
N SER A 127 5.34 -10.26 -3.79
CA SER A 127 6.73 -10.69 -3.95
C SER A 127 6.96 -11.46 -5.24
N LEU A 128 5.97 -12.24 -5.69
CA LEU A 128 6.05 -13.00 -6.93
C LEU A 128 5.66 -12.16 -8.15
N LEU A 129 4.60 -11.35 -8.04
CA LEU A 129 3.97 -10.69 -9.19
C LEU A 129 3.95 -9.17 -9.09
N GLY A 130 4.39 -8.58 -7.98
CA GLY A 130 4.32 -7.13 -7.78
C GLY A 130 5.11 -6.31 -8.81
N THR A 131 6.17 -6.88 -9.40
CA THR A 131 6.93 -6.24 -10.51
C THR A 131 6.09 -6.06 -11.78
N TRP A 132 4.91 -6.68 -11.88
CA TRP A 132 3.97 -6.49 -12.97
C TRP A 132 3.39 -5.07 -13.04
N LEU A 133 3.34 -4.38 -11.89
CA LEU A 133 2.86 -3.01 -11.77
C LEU A 133 3.82 -1.99 -12.41
N PRO A 134 5.11 -1.88 -12.00
CA PRO A 134 6.04 -0.94 -12.61
C PRO A 134 6.34 -1.28 -14.08
N ALA A 135 6.30 -2.56 -14.46
CA ALA A 135 6.43 -2.98 -15.85
C ALA A 135 5.34 -2.40 -16.76
N ARG A 136 4.13 -2.14 -16.24
CA ARG A 136 3.07 -1.47 -17.01
C ARG A 136 3.39 -0.01 -17.28
N ILE A 137 4.05 0.66 -16.34
CA ILE A 137 4.40 2.08 -16.45
C ILE A 137 5.57 2.26 -17.42
N HIS A 138 6.57 1.38 -17.35
CA HIS A 138 7.74 1.45 -18.22
C HIS A 138 7.49 0.86 -19.62
N GLY A 139 6.69 -0.19 -19.73
CA GLY A 139 6.30 -0.81 -21.01
C GLY A 139 7.15 -1.99 -21.48
N THR A 140 8.20 -2.37 -20.75
CA THR A 140 9.10 -3.49 -21.12
C THR A 140 8.73 -4.76 -20.35
N ASN A 141 8.67 -5.92 -21.02
CA ASN A 141 8.41 -7.23 -20.40
C ASN A 141 7.26 -7.18 -19.38
N ALA A 142 6.13 -6.65 -19.85
CA ALA A 142 4.96 -6.32 -19.05
C ALA A 142 3.99 -7.51 -18.88
N GLY A 143 4.39 -8.73 -19.25
CA GLY A 143 3.61 -9.94 -19.08
C GLY A 143 3.58 -10.42 -17.63
N ILE A 144 2.56 -11.22 -17.28
CA ILE A 144 2.47 -11.85 -15.96
C ILE A 144 3.55 -12.92 -15.76
N GLY A 145 3.89 -13.66 -16.82
CA GLY A 145 4.98 -14.65 -16.81
C GLY A 145 6.35 -14.00 -16.56
N ASP A 146 6.60 -12.84 -17.16
CA ASP A 146 7.82 -12.07 -16.90
C ASP A 146 7.88 -11.59 -15.45
N ALA A 147 6.75 -11.12 -14.91
CA ALA A 147 6.67 -10.72 -13.51
C ALA A 147 6.98 -11.89 -12.57
N LEU A 148 6.40 -13.07 -12.83
CA LEU A 148 6.67 -14.29 -12.06
C LEU A 148 8.13 -14.71 -12.14
N ARG A 149 8.73 -14.72 -13.34
CA ARG A 149 10.16 -15.02 -13.53
C ARG A 149 11.06 -14.11 -12.69
N ARG A 150 10.77 -12.80 -12.67
CA ARG A 150 11.47 -11.82 -11.84
C ARG A 150 11.27 -12.06 -10.35
N GLY A 151 10.04 -12.38 -9.95
CA GLY A 151 9.67 -12.60 -8.55
C GLY A 151 10.30 -13.85 -7.95
N VAL A 152 10.24 -14.99 -8.66
CA VAL A 152 10.80 -16.27 -8.20
C VAL A 152 12.30 -16.16 -7.94
N ALA A 153 13.05 -15.52 -8.85
CA ALA A 153 14.49 -15.37 -8.73
C ALA A 153 14.95 -14.62 -7.46
N ARG A 154 14.09 -13.78 -6.86
CA ARG A 154 14.41 -12.97 -5.67
C ARG A 154 13.37 -13.13 -4.56
N PHE A 155 12.64 -14.23 -4.57
CA PHE A 155 11.48 -14.41 -3.69
C PHE A 155 11.83 -14.30 -2.20
N PRO A 156 12.85 -14.99 -1.64
CA PRO A 156 13.11 -14.96 -0.19
C PRO A 156 13.49 -13.57 0.33
N SER A 157 14.26 -12.81 -0.44
CA SER A 157 14.61 -11.44 -0.06
C SER A 157 13.43 -10.49 -0.22
N THR A 158 12.61 -10.66 -1.27
CA THR A 158 11.49 -9.75 -1.55
C THR A 158 10.34 -10.00 -0.58
N VAL A 159 10.03 -11.25 -0.24
CA VAL A 159 8.95 -11.62 0.68
C VAL A 159 9.16 -11.03 2.06
N LEU A 160 10.39 -11.09 2.60
CA LEU A 160 10.69 -10.50 3.90
C LEU A 160 10.51 -8.97 3.89
N LEU A 161 11.00 -8.29 2.85
CA LEU A 161 10.93 -6.83 2.77
C LEU A 161 9.50 -6.33 2.51
N VAL A 162 8.73 -7.04 1.67
CA VAL A 162 7.30 -6.73 1.46
C VAL A 162 6.53 -6.97 2.76
N PHE A 163 6.80 -8.09 3.45
CA PHE A 163 6.15 -8.41 4.71
C PHE A 163 6.41 -7.31 5.75
N LEU A 164 7.66 -6.92 5.96
CA LEU A 164 8.01 -5.85 6.89
C LEU A 164 7.39 -4.51 6.49
N GLY A 165 7.35 -4.20 5.19
CA GLY A 165 6.74 -2.99 4.65
C GLY A 165 5.22 -2.91 4.87
N LEU A 166 4.53 -4.04 4.99
CA LEU A 166 3.09 -4.12 5.30
C LEU A 166 2.84 -4.27 6.81
N ALA A 167 3.57 -5.16 7.47
CA ALA A 167 3.34 -5.57 8.84
C ALA A 167 3.69 -4.48 9.84
N LEU A 168 4.85 -3.82 9.68
CA LEU A 168 5.30 -2.80 10.66
C LEU A 168 4.33 -1.62 10.73
N PRO A 169 3.91 -1.00 9.61
CA PRO A 169 2.94 0.09 9.66
C PRO A 169 1.57 -0.34 10.19
N LEU A 170 1.13 -1.56 9.84
CA LEU A 170 -0.14 -2.11 10.30
C LEU A 170 -0.13 -2.31 11.82
N VAL A 171 0.88 -2.98 12.37
CA VAL A 171 1.02 -3.23 13.80
C VAL A 171 1.15 -1.91 14.57
N ALA A 172 1.96 -0.97 14.08
CA ALA A 172 2.09 0.35 14.69
C ALA A 172 0.75 1.11 14.68
N GLY A 173 -0.01 1.04 13.59
CA GLY A 173 -1.35 1.62 13.48
C GLY A 173 -2.35 0.99 14.45
N ILE A 174 -2.34 -0.34 14.60
CA ILE A 174 -3.19 -1.05 15.56
C ILE A 174 -2.85 -0.64 17.00
N ILE A 175 -1.57 -0.61 17.36
CA ILE A 175 -1.12 -0.19 18.70
C ILE A 175 -1.58 1.24 18.98
N LEU A 176 -1.43 2.14 18.02
CA LEU A 176 -1.82 3.54 18.19
C LEU A 176 -3.34 3.68 18.40
N MET A 177 -4.15 2.94 17.63
CA MET A 177 -5.60 2.93 17.80
C MET A 177 -6.03 2.32 19.14
N LEU A 178 -5.36 1.27 19.60
CA LEU A 178 -5.62 0.68 20.92
C LEU A 178 -5.35 1.70 22.02
N ILE A 179 -4.19 2.36 22.00
CA ILE A 179 -3.85 3.41 22.98
C ILE A 179 -4.89 4.53 22.96
N ALA A 180 -5.24 5.04 21.77
CA ALA A 180 -6.26 6.08 21.62
C ALA A 180 -7.61 5.65 22.21
N SER A 181 -8.04 4.41 21.91
CA SER A 181 -9.32 3.88 22.39
C SER A 181 -9.38 3.72 23.90
N THR A 182 -8.26 3.41 24.56
CA THR A 182 -8.21 3.33 26.03
C THR A 182 -8.29 4.70 26.70
N LEU A 183 -7.90 5.77 26.01
CA LEU A 183 -7.86 7.13 26.56
C LEU A 183 -9.16 7.90 26.31
N SER A 184 -9.82 7.67 25.17
CA SER A 184 -10.96 8.50 24.75
C SER A 184 -12.16 7.70 24.22
N GLY A 185 -12.19 6.37 24.42
CA GLY A 185 -13.26 5.50 23.93
C GLY A 185 -13.08 5.09 22.46
N THR A 186 -13.94 4.19 21.99
CA THR A 186 -13.80 3.54 20.67
C THR A 186 -14.41 4.33 19.51
N ASP A 187 -15.27 5.31 19.81
CA ASP A 187 -16.05 6.01 18.80
C ASP A 187 -15.38 7.35 18.41
N PRO A 188 -15.10 7.59 17.12
CA PRO A 188 -14.56 8.87 16.64
C PRO A 188 -15.53 10.04 16.79
N LEU A 189 -16.81 9.73 16.92
CA LEU A 189 -17.91 10.65 17.16
C LEU A 189 -18.61 10.25 18.47
N ALA A 190 -17.95 10.50 19.60
CA ALA A 190 -18.57 10.28 20.90
C ALA A 190 -19.51 11.46 21.20
N SER A 191 -20.81 11.18 21.38
CA SER A 191 -21.81 12.16 21.85
C SER A 191 -21.92 13.43 21.00
N GLY A 192 -21.74 13.33 19.68
CA GLY A 192 -21.83 14.49 18.76
C GLY A 192 -20.57 15.36 18.70
N HIS A 193 -19.52 15.02 19.44
CA HIS A 193 -18.23 15.70 19.40
C HIS A 193 -17.16 14.84 18.72
N VAL A 194 -16.24 15.51 18.01
CA VAL A 194 -15.11 14.86 17.37
C VAL A 194 -14.11 14.41 18.45
N ASN A 195 -13.84 13.12 18.50
CA ASN A 195 -12.82 12.54 19.36
C ASN A 195 -11.43 12.85 18.79
N ILE A 196 -10.88 14.01 19.18
CA ILE A 196 -9.60 14.53 18.65
C ILE A 196 -8.46 13.49 18.78
N PRO A 197 -8.27 12.80 19.92
CA PRO A 197 -7.24 11.77 20.04
C PRO A 197 -7.38 10.62 19.02
N LEU A 198 -8.62 10.18 18.76
CA LEU A 198 -8.87 9.08 17.84
C LEU A 198 -8.71 9.50 16.37
N VAL A 199 -9.12 10.73 16.03
CA VAL A 199 -8.88 11.31 14.69
C VAL A 199 -7.39 11.52 14.44
N ALA A 200 -6.65 12.08 15.42
CA ALA A 200 -5.20 12.24 15.32
C ALA A 200 -4.49 10.90 15.12
N SER A 201 -4.91 9.88 15.88
CA SER A 201 -4.38 8.52 15.76
C SER A 201 -4.70 7.90 14.40
N SER A 202 -5.91 8.14 13.87
CA SER A 202 -6.29 7.74 12.50
C SER A 202 -5.40 8.40 11.45
N LEU A 203 -5.12 9.71 11.56
CA LEU A 203 -4.24 10.42 10.62
C LEU A 203 -2.82 9.86 10.65
N ILE A 204 -2.26 9.62 11.84
CA ILE A 204 -0.92 9.05 12.00
C ILE A 204 -0.88 7.61 11.45
N SER A 205 -1.90 6.79 11.76
CA SER A 205 -2.01 5.43 11.23
C SER A 205 -2.06 5.44 9.69
N ASN A 206 -2.88 6.29 9.09
CA ASN A 206 -2.94 6.46 7.64
C ASN A 206 -1.60 6.95 7.04
N ALA A 207 -0.86 7.81 7.75
CA ALA A 207 0.47 8.25 7.34
C ALA A 207 1.47 7.08 7.35
N LEU A 208 1.47 6.25 8.39
CA LEU A 208 2.31 5.05 8.47
C LEU A 208 1.97 4.07 7.34
N GLN A 209 0.67 3.82 7.09
CA GLN A 209 0.22 2.95 6.01
C GLN A 209 0.66 3.50 4.64
N ALA A 210 0.54 4.81 4.41
CA ALA A 210 1.01 5.46 3.18
C ALA A 210 2.53 5.29 3.00
N LEU A 211 3.32 5.41 4.08
CA LEU A 211 4.77 5.15 4.06
C LEU A 211 5.08 3.69 3.74
N GLY A 212 4.33 2.74 4.30
CA GLY A 212 4.43 1.31 3.98
C GLY A 212 4.20 1.02 2.50
N TRP A 213 3.09 1.52 1.96
CA TRP A 213 2.77 1.40 0.52
C TRP A 213 3.81 2.05 -0.38
N THR A 214 4.36 3.18 0.04
CA THR A 214 5.44 3.86 -0.67
C THR A 214 6.71 3.02 -0.65
N TYR A 215 7.08 2.45 0.49
CA TYR A 215 8.23 1.56 0.60
C TYR A 215 8.11 0.35 -0.33
N ILE A 216 6.96 -0.31 -0.33
CA ILE A 216 6.69 -1.47 -1.21
C ILE A 216 6.75 -1.05 -2.67
N SER A 217 6.15 0.09 -3.03
CA SER A 217 6.20 0.62 -4.40
C SER A 217 7.64 0.90 -4.85
N VAL A 218 8.47 1.51 -3.99
CA VAL A 218 9.91 1.71 -4.27
C VAL A 218 10.62 0.37 -4.43
N LEU A 219 10.39 -0.57 -3.52
CA LEU A 219 11.00 -1.90 -3.55
C LEU A 219 10.67 -2.63 -4.86
N LEU A 220 9.39 -2.73 -5.23
CA LEU A 220 8.95 -3.42 -6.44
C LEU A 220 9.51 -2.77 -7.71
N THR A 221 9.52 -1.43 -7.78
CA THR A 221 10.12 -0.74 -8.92
C THR A 221 11.62 -0.99 -9.01
N ARG A 222 12.34 -0.97 -7.90
CA ARG A 222 13.78 -1.24 -7.91
C ARG A 222 14.09 -2.69 -8.29
N ARG A 223 13.31 -3.66 -7.78
CA ARG A 223 13.42 -5.06 -8.21
C ARG A 223 13.16 -5.23 -9.70
N TYR A 224 12.17 -4.51 -10.24
CA TYR A 224 11.91 -4.46 -11.68
C TYR A 224 13.10 -3.87 -12.46
N MET A 225 13.60 -2.69 -12.07
CA MET A 225 14.74 -2.04 -12.74
C MET A 225 16.02 -2.89 -12.69
N GLU A 226 16.31 -3.51 -11.55
CA GLU A 226 17.44 -4.43 -11.37
C GLU A 226 17.31 -5.72 -12.20
N ALA A 227 16.09 -6.16 -12.51
CA ALA A 227 15.88 -7.37 -13.32
C ALA A 227 15.95 -7.08 -14.83
N GLU A 228 15.51 -5.89 -15.24
CA GLU A 228 15.51 -5.44 -16.64
C GLU A 228 16.75 -4.61 -17.01
N HIS A 229 17.75 -4.52 -16.12
CA HIS A 229 18.97 -3.72 -16.29
C HIS A 229 18.70 -2.26 -16.68
N ILE A 230 17.61 -1.68 -16.17
CA ILE A 230 17.23 -0.30 -16.42
C ILE A 230 18.12 0.59 -15.58
N ALA A 231 19.04 1.31 -16.24
CA ALA A 231 19.87 2.30 -15.58
C ALA A 231 18.96 3.38 -14.94
N PRO A 232 19.25 3.83 -13.71
CA PRO A 232 18.51 4.93 -13.13
C PRO A 232 18.66 6.17 -14.03
N ALA A 233 17.53 6.78 -14.41
CA ALA A 233 17.55 8.05 -15.15
C ALA A 233 18.46 9.04 -14.41
N SER A 234 19.42 9.61 -15.15
CA SER A 234 20.51 10.44 -14.65
C SER A 234 20.05 11.48 -13.61
N GLN A 235 20.58 11.34 -12.40
CA GLN A 235 20.73 12.33 -11.30
C GLN A 235 19.92 13.65 -11.34
N GLU A 236 18.59 13.63 -11.27
CA GLU A 236 17.82 14.86 -10.98
C GLU A 236 17.22 14.92 -9.57
N LEU A 237 16.93 13.78 -8.92
CA LEU A 237 16.46 13.79 -7.53
C LEU A 237 17.53 14.18 -6.48
N MET A 238 18.81 14.31 -6.86
CA MET A 238 19.89 14.77 -5.96
C MET A 238 20.32 16.23 -6.20
N LYS A 239 19.83 16.92 -7.24
CA LYS A 239 20.26 18.31 -7.55
C LYS A 239 19.45 19.40 -6.84
N VAL A 240 18.44 19.06 -6.04
CA VAL A 240 17.65 20.06 -5.28
C VAL A 240 18.25 20.35 -3.90
N PHE A 241 19.43 19.80 -3.57
CA PHE A 241 20.13 20.06 -2.30
C PHE A 241 21.65 20.22 -2.46
N THR A 242 22.08 20.99 -3.47
CA THR A 242 23.36 21.72 -3.43
C THR A 242 23.06 23.20 -3.56
#